data_AF-A0A950Y4D0-F1
#
_entry.id   AF-A0A950Y4D0-F1
#
_cell.length_a   1.000
_cell.length_b   1.000
_cell.length_c   1.000
_cell.angle_alpha   90.00
_cell.angle_beta   90.00
_cell.angle_gamma   90.00
#
_symmetry.space_group_name_H-M   'P 1'
#
loop_
_entity.id
_entity.type
_entity.pdbx_description
1 polymer ?
#
loop_
_entity_poly.entity_id
_entity_poly.type
_entity_poly.pdbx_seq_one_letter_code
_entity_poly.pdbx_strand_id
1 'polypeptide(L)'
;ENGNALNTIPPLARAVHDIFKRSPAEAFAYFTGGRIYSFATERTLETAITDIGADLNSQYLLSYSPNDKDEPGFHTIKVVVDRPGLKIRSRPGYWWGGGAQ
;
A
#
# COMPACT_ATOMS: atom_id res chain seq x y z
N GLU A 1 -21.94 20.38 18.14
CA GLU A 1 -22.19 18.95 17.85
C GLU A 1 -21.88 18.68 16.38
N ASN A 2 -21.48 17.45 16.06
CA ASN A 2 -21.21 16.89 14.72
C ASN A 2 -19.75 16.96 14.22
N GLY A 3 -18.84 16.35 14.99
CA GLY A 3 -17.55 15.87 14.50
C GLY A 3 -17.71 14.43 14.00
N ASN A 4 -17.58 14.22 12.70
CA ASN A 4 -17.68 12.91 12.04
C ASN A 4 -16.55 11.98 12.53
N ALA A 5 -16.83 11.17 13.55
CA ALA A 5 -15.91 10.29 14.26
C ALA A 5 -15.53 9.01 13.48
N LEU A 6 -15.49 9.06 12.14
CA LEU A 6 -15.41 7.87 11.29
C LEU A 6 -14.06 7.60 10.62
N ASN A 7 -12.94 8.25 11.01
CA ASN A 7 -11.70 8.09 10.24
C ASN A 7 -10.36 8.02 11.00
N THR A 8 -10.33 7.63 12.28
CA THR A 8 -9.08 7.69 13.06
C THR A 8 -8.55 6.37 13.62
N ILE A 9 -8.98 5.21 13.10
CA ILE A 9 -8.28 3.94 13.39
C ILE A 9 -7.41 3.56 12.19
N PRO A 10 -6.07 3.55 12.34
CA PRO A 10 -5.16 3.70 11.21
C PRO A 10 -5.22 2.47 10.29
N PRO A 11 -4.98 2.66 8.97
CA PRO A 11 -4.90 1.59 7.96
C PRO A 11 -4.08 0.35 8.38
N LEU A 12 -3.14 0.53 9.32
CA LEU A 12 -2.26 -0.51 9.86
C LEU A 12 -2.99 -1.61 10.63
N ALA A 13 -4.01 -1.30 11.45
CA ALA A 13 -4.71 -2.33 12.22
C ALA A 13 -5.48 -3.30 11.30
N ARG A 14 -6.08 -2.77 10.22
CA ARG A 14 -6.73 -3.58 9.19
C ARG A 14 -5.71 -4.32 8.33
N ALA A 15 -4.60 -3.68 7.98
CA ALA A 15 -3.53 -4.34 7.23
C ALA A 15 -2.97 -5.55 7.99
N VAL A 16 -2.76 -5.44 9.32
CA VAL A 16 -2.30 -6.56 10.17
C VAL A 16 -3.37 -7.65 10.28
N HIS A 17 -4.63 -7.30 10.47
CA HIS A 17 -5.73 -8.28 10.55
C HIS A 17 -5.97 -9.00 9.21
N ASP A 18 -5.82 -8.31 8.07
CA ASP A 18 -6.02 -8.88 6.73
C ASP A 18 -4.84 -9.71 6.25
N ILE A 19 -3.63 -9.51 6.79
CA ILE A 19 -2.47 -10.39 6.52
C ILE A 19 -2.78 -11.83 6.90
N PHE A 20 -3.54 -12.07 7.97
CA PHE A 20 -3.94 -13.43 8.37
C PHE A 20 -4.94 -14.09 7.41
N LYS A 21 -5.60 -13.31 6.54
CA LYS A 21 -6.53 -13.83 5.52
C LYS A 21 -5.89 -13.94 4.13
N ARG A 22 -4.68 -13.40 3.95
CA ARG A 22 -3.94 -13.37 2.68
C ARG A 22 -2.92 -14.49 2.64
N SER A 23 -2.66 -15.03 1.46
CA SER A 23 -1.50 -15.91 1.30
C SER A 23 -0.20 -15.12 1.57
N PRO A 24 0.91 -15.77 1.94
CA PRO A 24 2.20 -15.09 2.13
C PRO A 24 2.62 -14.26 0.91
N ALA A 25 2.33 -14.76 -0.30
CA ALA A 25 2.60 -14.04 -1.54
C ALA A 25 1.75 -12.75 -1.64
N GLU A 26 0.47 -12.81 -1.30
CA GLU A 26 -0.42 -11.65 -1.32
C GLU A 26 -0.02 -10.60 -0.29
N ALA A 27 0.36 -11.05 0.92
CA ALA A 27 0.88 -10.16 1.95
C ALA A 27 2.18 -9.47 1.48
N PHE A 28 3.11 -10.23 0.91
CA PHE A 28 4.36 -9.69 0.38
C PHE A 28 4.13 -8.67 -0.73
N ALA A 29 3.29 -9.01 -1.71
CA ALA A 29 2.92 -8.10 -2.79
C ALA A 29 2.26 -6.82 -2.26
N TYR A 30 1.41 -6.92 -1.23
CA TYR A 30 0.80 -5.75 -0.61
C TYR A 30 1.86 -4.81 0.02
N PHE A 31 2.86 -5.35 0.72
CA PHE A 31 3.90 -4.53 1.35
C PHE A 31 4.83 -3.82 0.35
N THR A 32 4.92 -4.29 -0.88
CA THR A 32 5.64 -3.60 -1.96
C THR A 32 4.78 -2.58 -2.70
N GLY A 33 3.48 -2.45 -2.37
CA GLY A 33 2.50 -1.68 -3.14
C GLY A 33 1.97 -2.43 -4.38
N GLY A 34 2.41 -3.67 -4.58
CA GLY A 34 1.95 -4.60 -5.61
C GLY A 34 0.56 -5.17 -5.37
N ARG A 35 0.11 -6.02 -6.30
CA ARG A 35 -1.08 -6.87 -6.18
C ARG A 35 -0.83 -8.21 -6.85
N ILE A 36 -1.57 -9.23 -6.43
CA ILE A 36 -1.60 -10.53 -7.08
C ILE A 36 -2.89 -10.64 -7.89
N TYR A 37 -2.79 -11.27 -9.05
CA TYR A 37 -3.93 -11.69 -9.85
C TYR A 37 -4.09 -13.21 -9.76
N SER A 38 -5.33 -13.66 -9.60
CA SER A 38 -5.68 -15.06 -9.88
C SER A 38 -5.88 -15.22 -11.38
N PHE A 39 -5.44 -16.34 -11.93
CA PHE A 39 -5.57 -16.70 -13.35
C PHE A 39 -6.17 -18.11 -13.49
N ALA A 40 -7.01 -18.51 -12.53
CA ALA A 40 -7.63 -19.84 -12.52
C ALA A 40 -8.55 -20.10 -13.74
N THR A 41 -8.97 -19.03 -14.44
CA THR A 41 -9.76 -19.09 -15.66
C THR A 41 -9.22 -18.13 -16.73
N GLU A 42 -9.53 -18.39 -18.00
CA GLU A 42 -9.20 -17.50 -19.12
C GLU A 42 -9.73 -16.08 -18.90
N ARG A 43 -10.99 -15.95 -18.47
CA ARG A 43 -11.60 -14.65 -18.15
C ARG A 43 -10.82 -13.87 -17.09
N THR A 44 -10.33 -14.54 -16.05
CA THR A 44 -9.54 -13.89 -15.00
C THR A 44 -8.16 -13.48 -15.50
N LEU A 45 -7.57 -14.24 -16.44
CA LEU A 45 -6.33 -13.87 -17.09
C LEU A 45 -6.51 -12.63 -17.99
N GLU A 46 -7.55 -12.60 -18.82
CA GLU A 46 -7.87 -11.43 -19.65
C GLU A 46 -8.04 -10.17 -18.80
N THR A 47 -8.80 -10.29 -17.70
CA THR A 47 -9.01 -9.19 -16.74
C THR A 47 -7.68 -8.72 -16.16
N ALA A 48 -6.79 -9.65 -15.78
CA ALA A 48 -5.48 -9.32 -15.25
C ALA A 48 -4.62 -8.56 -16.27
N ILE A 49 -4.62 -8.98 -17.53
CA ILE A 49 -3.87 -8.33 -18.61
C ILE A 49 -4.41 -6.91 -18.85
N THR A 50 -5.74 -6.75 -18.93
CA THR A 50 -6.37 -5.43 -19.10
C THR A 50 -6.01 -4.48 -17.97
N ASP A 51 -6.13 -4.95 -16.73
CA ASP A 51 -5.82 -4.17 -15.53
C ASP A 51 -4.33 -3.77 -15.46
N ILE A 52 -3.42 -4.69 -15.81
CA ILE A 52 -1.98 -4.40 -15.90
C ILE A 52 -1.73 -3.33 -16.97
N GLY A 53 -2.34 -3.49 -18.16
CA GLY A 53 -2.22 -2.51 -19.25
C GLY A 53 -2.70 -1.11 -18.86
N ALA A 54 -3.78 -1.02 -18.09
CA ALA A 54 -4.27 0.26 -17.55
C ALA A 54 -3.31 0.87 -16.51
N ASP A 55 -2.68 0.04 -15.68
CA ASP A 55 -1.74 0.47 -14.63
C ASP A 55 -0.41 1.01 -15.22
N LEU A 56 0.03 0.55 -16.41
CA LEU A 56 1.34 0.90 -17.00
C LEU A 56 1.58 2.42 -17.14
N ASN A 57 0.54 3.18 -17.45
CA ASN A 57 0.63 4.64 -17.59
C ASN A 57 0.42 5.40 -16.27
N SER A 58 0.17 4.69 -15.17
CA SER A 58 -0.19 5.26 -13.86
C SER A 58 0.84 4.92 -12.77
N GLN A 59 2.05 4.53 -13.16
CA GLN A 59 3.14 4.23 -12.23
C GLN A 59 4.08 5.43 -12.06
N TYR A 60 4.29 5.84 -10.82
CA TYR A 60 5.14 6.98 -10.47
C TYR A 60 6.20 6.56 -9.47
N LEU A 61 7.43 7.03 -9.65
CA LEU A 61 8.52 6.89 -8.67
C LEU A 61 8.57 8.16 -7.82
N LEU A 62 8.38 8.00 -6.50
CA LEU A 62 8.44 9.08 -5.54
C LEU A 62 9.64 8.87 -4.61
N SER A 63 10.45 9.92 -4.46
CA SER A 63 11.59 9.94 -3.55
C SER A 63 11.38 11.04 -2.50
N TYR A 64 11.66 10.71 -1.24
CA TYR A 64 11.67 11.67 -0.15
C TYR A 64 12.81 11.32 0.82
N SER A 65 13.21 12.28 1.65
CA SER A 65 14.12 12.04 2.76
C SER A 65 13.36 12.18 4.07
N PRO A 66 13.37 11.15 4.94
CA PRO A 66 12.79 11.27 6.27
C PRO A 66 13.44 12.41 7.05
N ASN A 67 12.62 13.17 7.77
CA ASN A 67 13.03 14.24 8.67
C ASN A 67 13.44 13.71 10.05
N ASP A 68 12.90 12.56 10.46
CA ASP A 68 13.31 11.82 11.67
C ASP A 68 14.00 10.52 11.27
N LYS A 69 15.25 10.35 11.70
CA LYS A 69 16.07 9.16 11.47
C LYS A 69 16.50 8.51 12.78
N ASP A 70 16.08 9.05 13.92
CA ASP A 70 16.55 8.60 15.22
C ASP A 70 15.52 7.68 15.88
N GLU A 71 14.25 7.74 15.46
CA GLU A 71 13.20 6.85 15.96
C GLU A 71 13.29 5.44 15.33
N PRO A 72 13.65 4.39 16.10
CA PRO A 72 13.56 3.01 15.63
C PRO A 72 12.09 2.57 15.53
N GLY A 73 11.80 1.66 14.59
CA GLY A 73 10.48 1.05 14.46
C GLY A 73 9.90 1.14 13.05
N PHE A 74 8.58 1.01 12.94
CA PHE A 74 7.87 1.07 11.67
C PHE A 74 7.43 2.49 11.36
N HIS A 75 7.90 3.01 10.24
CA HIS A 75 7.60 4.34 9.73
C HIS A 75 6.54 4.26 8.63
N THR A 76 5.43 4.97 8.83
CA THR A 76 4.29 4.92 7.89
C THR A 76 4.53 5.83 6.69
N ILE A 77 4.26 5.32 5.48
CA ILE A 77 4.24 6.11 4.26
C ILE A 77 2.78 6.38 3.88
N LYS A 78 2.45 7.66 3.64
CA LYS A 78 1.13 8.08 3.13
C LYS A 78 1.32 8.96 1.89
N VAL A 79 0.78 8.50 0.77
CA VAL A 79 0.72 9.29 -0.47
C VAL A 79 -0.68 9.89 -0.59
N VAL A 80 -0.75 11.20 -0.80
CA VAL A 80 -1.98 11.96 -1.02
C VAL A 80 -1.88 12.64 -2.37
N VAL A 81 -2.97 12.64 -3.13
CA VAL A 81 -3.08 13.31 -4.43
C VAL A 81 -4.36 14.13 -4.44
N ASP A 82 -4.35 15.25 -5.16
CA ASP A 82 -5.50 16.17 -5.19
C ASP A 82 -6.63 15.68 -6.09
N ARG A 83 -6.33 14.77 -7.04
CA ARG A 83 -7.33 14.25 -7.98
C ARG A 83 -8.30 13.28 -7.29
N PRO A 84 -9.61 13.58 -7.24
CA PRO A 84 -10.59 12.69 -6.63
C PRO A 84 -10.82 11.44 -7.48
N GLY A 85 -11.36 10.39 -6.85
CA GLY A 85 -11.76 9.14 -7.52
C GLY A 85 -10.62 8.19 -7.87
N LEU A 86 -9.38 8.47 -7.44
CA LEU A 86 -8.24 7.58 -7.65
C LEU A 86 -8.09 6.56 -6.51
N LYS A 87 -7.67 5.35 -6.88
CA LYS A 87 -7.22 4.33 -5.93
C LYS A 87 -5.70 4.37 -5.84
N ILE A 88 -5.19 4.96 -4.75
CA ILE A 88 -3.75 5.04 -4.50
C ILE A 88 -3.25 3.69 -3.97
N ARG A 89 -2.17 3.19 -4.57
CA ARG A 89 -1.42 2.03 -4.08
C ARG A 89 0.02 2.45 -3.84
N SER A 90 0.47 2.31 -2.60
CA SER A 90 1.83 2.61 -2.19
C SER A 90 2.29 1.57 -1.17
N ARG A 91 3.60 1.52 -0.94
CA ARG A 91 4.14 0.82 0.23
C ARG A 91 3.51 1.44 1.50
N PRO A 92 3.07 0.64 2.48
CA PRO A 92 2.46 1.15 3.70
C PRO A 92 3.48 1.81 4.64
N GLY A 93 4.76 1.50 4.47
CA GLY A 93 5.84 1.99 5.31
C GLY A 93 7.13 1.21 5.15
N TYR A 94 8.06 1.45 6.07
CA TYR A 94 9.36 0.80 6.15
C TYR A 94 9.77 0.62 7.61
N TRP A 95 10.64 -0.36 7.86
CA TRP A 95 11.26 -0.54 9.17
C TRP A 95 12.60 0.17 9.21
N TRP A 96 12.85 0.91 10.29
CA TRP A 96 14.14 1.51 10.59
C TRP A 96 14.67 0.95 11.90
N GLY A 97 15.94 0.54 11.90
CA GLY A 97 16.57 -0.12 13.04
C GLY A 97 17.09 0.82 14.12
N GLY A 98 17.08 2.15 13.90
CA GLY A 98 17.73 3.11 14.79
C GLY A 98 19.24 2.90 14.80
N GLY A 99 19.92 3.32 13.74
CA GLY A 99 21.38 3.36 13.72
C GLY A 99 21.84 4.78 13.99
N ALA A 100 22.51 5.01 15.12
CA ALA A 100 23.36 6.19 15.26
C ALA A 100 24.41 6.15 14.14
N GLN A 101 24.43 7.17 13.29
CA GLN A 101 25.49 7.37 12.31
C GLN A 101 26.78 7.84 12.98
#